data_AF-X6LDM3-F1
#
_entry.id   AF-X6LDM3-F1
#
_cell.length_a   1.000
_cell.length_b   1.000
_cell.length_c   1.000
_cell.angle_alpha   90.00
_cell.angle_beta   90.00
_cell.angle_gamma   90.00
#
_symmetry.space_group_name_H-M   'P 1'
#
loop_
_entity.id
_entity.type
_entity.pdbx_description
1 polymer ?
#
loop_
_entity_poly.entity_id
_entity_poly.type
_entity_poly.pdbx_seq_one_letter_code
_entity_poly.pdbx_strand_id
1 'polypeptide(L)'
;DKGTTTFLLFDEIGLAEQSPHNPLKILHQLLEDPKIPFVGISNWNLDAAKMNRMVMHFIPFLGHCDLINTATSIVSTKLFSDQDITKMITVYEKIIGCKADAFSPNGNKHFFGARDFYAL
;
A
#
# COMPACT_ATOMS: atom_id res chain seq x y z
N ASP A 1 -18.83 14.46 -25.74
CA ASP A 1 -17.59 15.01 -25.17
C ASP A 1 -17.37 14.51 -23.75
N LYS A 2 -16.38 13.64 -23.54
CA LYS A 2 -15.94 13.30 -22.17
C LYS A 2 -15.02 14.43 -21.71
N GLY A 3 -15.53 15.30 -20.83
CA GLY A 3 -14.73 16.36 -20.23
C GLY A 3 -13.53 15.77 -19.48
N THR A 4 -12.36 16.38 -19.65
CA THR A 4 -11.16 16.04 -18.88
C THR A 4 -11.21 16.77 -17.55
N THR A 5 -11.19 16.02 -16.44
CA THR A 5 -11.10 16.59 -15.09
C THR A 5 -9.65 16.47 -14.61
N THR A 6 -9.00 17.60 -14.34
CA THR A 6 -7.68 17.64 -13.72
C THR A 6 -7.81 17.46 -12.20
N PHE A 7 -6.90 16.70 -11.60
CA PHE A 7 -6.81 16.52 -10.17
C PHE A 7 -5.35 16.56 -9.71
N LEU A 8 -5.15 16.77 -8.41
CA LEU A 8 -3.83 16.79 -7.78
C LEU A 8 -3.53 15.44 -7.11
N LEU A 9 -2.39 14.83 -7.44
CA LEU A 9 -1.92 13.60 -6.79
C LEU A 9 -0.78 13.94 -5.82
N PHE A 10 -0.97 13.62 -4.55
CA PHE A 10 0.11 13.62 -3.56
C PHE A 10 0.61 12.20 -3.36
N ASP A 11 1.85 11.95 -3.76
CA ASP A 11 2.55 10.73 -3.43
C ASP A 11 3.22 10.86 -2.04
N GLU A 12 3.17 9.80 -1.26
CA GLU A 12 3.69 9.71 0.11
C GLU A 12 3.27 10.86 1.06
N ILE A 13 1.99 11.26 1.03
CA ILE A 13 1.49 12.42 1.79
C ILE A 13 1.76 12.31 3.31
N GLY A 14 1.82 11.11 3.87
CA GLY A 14 2.10 10.93 5.29
C GLY A 14 3.50 11.35 5.74
N LEU A 15 4.50 11.40 4.85
CA LEU A 15 5.81 11.96 5.18
C LEU A 15 5.73 13.46 5.46
N ALA A 16 4.81 14.16 4.78
CA ALA A 16 4.58 15.57 4.97
C ALA A 16 3.96 15.88 6.36
N GLU A 17 3.26 14.92 6.98
CA GLU A 17 2.77 15.03 8.36
C GLU A 17 3.92 14.93 9.37
N GLN A 18 4.90 14.06 9.11
CA GLN A 18 6.07 13.86 9.97
C GLN A 18 7.11 15.00 9.87
N SER A 19 6.98 15.87 8.87
CA SER A 19 7.90 16.98 8.68
C SER A 19 7.81 18.02 9.80
N PRO A 20 8.94 18.53 10.33
CA PRO A 20 8.94 19.56 11.37
C PRO A 20 8.31 20.89 10.90
N HIS A 21 8.22 21.09 9.58
CA HIS A 21 7.61 22.28 8.99
C HIS A 21 6.09 22.16 8.81
N ASN A 22 5.51 20.99 9.08
CA ASN A 22 4.07 20.69 8.96
C ASN A 22 3.39 21.33 7.73
N PRO A 23 3.89 21.02 6.50
CA PRO A 23 3.32 21.54 5.25
C PRO A 23 1.83 21.22 5.09
N LEU A 24 1.34 20.14 5.71
CA LEU A 24 -0.08 19.75 5.67
C LEU A 24 -1.00 20.69 6.45
N LYS A 25 -0.47 21.63 7.24
CA LYS A 25 -1.24 22.73 7.82
C LYS A 25 -1.87 23.63 6.76
N ILE A 26 -1.19 23.81 5.62
CA ILE A 26 -1.74 24.54 4.47
C ILE A 26 -2.83 23.69 3.81
N LEU A 27 -2.60 22.39 3.69
CA LEU A 27 -3.58 21.47 3.12
C LEU A 27 -4.90 21.52 3.91
N HIS A 28 -4.89 21.60 5.23
CA HIS A 28 -6.11 21.76 6.04
C HIS A 28 -7.05 22.87 5.53
N GLN A 29 -6.50 24.03 5.14
CA GLN A 29 -7.30 25.13 4.62
C GLN A 29 -7.84 24.84 3.22
N LEU A 30 -7.07 24.11 2.40
CA LEU A 30 -7.46 23.71 1.05
C LEU A 30 -8.48 22.56 1.03
N LEU A 31 -8.53 21.74 2.10
CA LEU A 31 -9.46 20.62 2.23
C LEU A 31 -10.87 21.04 2.64
N GLU A 32 -11.04 22.23 3.23
CA GLU A 32 -12.37 22.71 3.63
C GLU A 32 -13.22 23.15 2.43
N ASP A 33 -12.59 23.70 1.39
CA ASP A 33 -13.23 24.07 0.12
C ASP A 33 -12.28 23.74 -1.06
N PRO A 34 -12.20 22.46 -1.47
CA PRO A 34 -11.25 22.03 -2.48
C PRO A 34 -11.65 22.55 -3.86
N LYS A 35 -10.88 23.53 -4.36
CA LYS A 35 -11.04 24.09 -5.72
C LYS A 35 -10.69 23.09 -6.84
N ILE A 36 -9.87 22.10 -6.52
CA ILE A 36 -9.43 21.04 -7.44
C ILE A 36 -9.54 19.71 -6.67
N PRO A 37 -10.08 18.65 -7.28
CA PRO A 37 -10.05 17.32 -6.67
C PRO A 37 -8.62 16.90 -6.35
N PHE A 38 -8.41 16.19 -5.26
CA PHE A 38 -7.08 15.69 -4.90
C PHE A 38 -7.17 14.23 -4.43
N VAL A 39 -6.07 13.51 -4.61
CA VAL A 39 -5.87 12.13 -4.14
C VAL A 39 -4.53 12.09 -3.42
N GLY A 40 -4.51 11.58 -2.20
CA GLY A 40 -3.27 11.33 -1.45
C GLY A 40 -3.04 9.84 -1.29
N ILE A 41 -1.82 9.40 -1.60
CA ILE A 41 -1.36 8.02 -1.34
C ILE A 41 -0.32 8.08 -0.24
N SER A 42 -0.38 7.15 0.72
CA SER A 42 0.57 7.09 1.81
C SER A 42 0.62 5.71 2.44
N ASN A 43 1.81 5.31 2.88
CA ASN A 43 2.01 4.17 3.77
C ASN A 43 1.82 4.54 5.26
N TRP A 44 1.79 5.83 5.57
CA TRP A 44 1.64 6.36 6.92
C TRP A 44 0.26 7.01 7.09
N ASN A 45 -0.34 6.80 8.26
CA ASN A 45 -1.58 7.46 8.62
C ASN A 45 -1.36 8.98 8.78
N LEU A 46 -2.37 9.75 8.37
CA LEU A 46 -2.46 11.17 8.66
C LEU A 46 -3.13 11.37 10.03
N ASP A 47 -3.08 12.59 10.56
CA ASP A 47 -3.84 12.90 11.76
C ASP A 47 -5.36 12.84 11.52
N ALA A 48 -6.12 12.66 12.60
CA ALA A 48 -7.57 12.53 12.54
C ALA A 48 -8.27 13.78 11.95
N ALA A 49 -7.73 14.98 12.18
CA ALA A 49 -8.33 16.22 11.70
C ALA A 49 -8.22 16.35 10.16
N LYS A 50 -7.13 15.84 9.55
CA LYS A 50 -7.02 15.72 8.08
C LYS A 50 -7.92 14.61 7.56
N MET A 51 -7.86 13.42 8.18
CA MET A 51 -8.65 12.26 7.74
C MET A 51 -10.15 12.52 7.74
N ASN A 52 -10.67 13.30 8.68
CA ASN A 52 -12.09 13.67 8.74
C ASN A 52 -12.59 14.49 7.53
N ARG A 53 -11.68 15.07 6.75
CA ARG A 53 -12.01 15.89 5.55
C ARG A 53 -11.82 15.12 4.24
N MET A 54 -11.50 13.84 4.30
CA MET A 54 -11.23 13.00 3.13
C MET A 54 -11.96 11.65 3.25
N VAL A 55 -12.21 11.04 2.10
CA VAL A 55 -12.64 9.64 2.05
C VAL A 55 -11.39 8.77 2.15
N MET A 56 -11.27 8.04 3.25
CA MET A 56 -10.15 7.15 3.49
C MET A 56 -10.43 5.76 2.94
N HIS A 57 -9.49 5.25 2.15
CA HIS A 57 -9.45 3.85 1.73
C HIS A 57 -8.17 3.21 2.26
N PHE A 58 -8.31 2.19 3.08
CA PHE A 58 -7.18 1.45 3.65
C PHE A 58 -6.97 0.16 2.86
N ILE A 59 -5.74 -0.05 2.39
CA ILE A 59 -5.32 -1.27 1.71
C ILE A 59 -4.54 -2.11 2.73
N PRO A 60 -5.12 -3.17 3.32
CA PRO A 60 -4.44 -4.00 4.29
C PRO A 60 -3.39 -4.91 3.62
N PHE A 61 -2.63 -5.61 4.45
CA PHE A 61 -1.76 -6.70 3.98
C PHE A 61 -2.58 -7.79 3.28
N LEU A 62 -2.00 -8.39 2.24
CA LEU A 62 -2.61 -9.51 1.53
C LEU A 62 -2.78 -10.71 2.48
N GLY A 63 -4.03 -11.13 2.67
CA GLY A 63 -4.33 -12.37 3.39
C GLY A 63 -4.08 -13.61 2.51
N HIS A 64 -4.17 -14.79 3.12
CA HIS A 64 -3.96 -16.07 2.42
C HIS A 64 -4.82 -16.20 1.15
N CYS A 65 -6.11 -15.89 1.24
CA CYS A 65 -7.03 -15.94 0.10
C CYS A 65 -6.67 -14.90 -0.97
N ASP A 66 -6.23 -13.71 -0.56
CA ASP A 66 -5.82 -12.65 -1.49
C ASP A 66 -4.55 -13.06 -2.24
N LEU A 67 -3.60 -13.71 -1.57
CA LEU A 67 -2.40 -14.26 -2.17
C LEU A 67 -2.74 -15.35 -3.19
N ILE A 68 -3.67 -16.27 -2.88
CA ILE A 68 -4.15 -17.27 -3.83
C ILE A 68 -4.76 -16.59 -5.06
N ASN A 69 -5.71 -15.68 -4.86
CA ASN A 69 -6.39 -15.01 -5.96
C ASN A 69 -5.41 -14.21 -6.82
N THR A 70 -4.44 -13.54 -6.19
CA THR A 70 -3.43 -12.75 -6.87
C THR A 70 -2.47 -13.63 -7.68
N ALA A 71 -1.92 -14.68 -7.08
CA ALA A 71 -1.04 -15.61 -7.78
C ALA A 71 -1.75 -16.31 -8.94
N THR A 72 -2.96 -16.83 -8.73
CA THR A 72 -3.76 -17.46 -9.79
C THR A 72 -4.05 -16.49 -10.94
N SER A 73 -4.28 -15.21 -10.62
CA SER A 73 -4.53 -14.18 -11.64
C SER A 73 -3.26 -13.82 -12.43
N ILE A 74 -2.13 -13.64 -11.74
CA ILE A 74 -0.82 -13.34 -12.38
C ILE A 74 -0.39 -14.50 -13.27
N VAL A 75 -0.55 -15.73 -12.79
CA VAL A 75 0.03 -16.94 -13.36
C VAL A 75 -0.95 -17.70 -14.24
N SER A 76 -2.08 -17.09 -14.64
CA SER A 76 -3.20 -17.68 -15.40
C SER A 76 -2.87 -18.56 -16.63
N THR A 77 -1.62 -18.58 -17.08
CA THR A 77 -1.04 -19.56 -18.01
C THR A 77 -0.90 -20.97 -17.40
N LYS A 78 -1.12 -22.03 -18.19
CA LYS A 78 -1.05 -23.46 -17.78
C LYS A 78 0.33 -23.98 -17.30
N LEU A 79 1.27 -23.09 -17.00
CA LEU A 79 2.64 -23.44 -16.62
C LEU A 79 2.76 -23.86 -15.15
N PHE A 80 1.85 -23.40 -14.28
CA PHE A 80 1.91 -23.66 -12.85
C PHE A 80 0.68 -24.43 -12.41
N SER A 81 0.90 -25.43 -11.55
CA SER A 81 -0.19 -26.16 -10.90
C SER A 81 -0.66 -25.43 -9.64
N ASP A 82 -1.87 -25.73 -9.16
CA ASP A 82 -2.38 -25.21 -7.88
C ASP A 82 -1.44 -25.57 -6.71
N GLN A 83 -0.74 -26.70 -6.81
CA GLN A 83 0.23 -27.13 -5.82
C GLN A 83 1.48 -26.23 -5.81
N ASP A 84 1.89 -25.71 -6.96
CA ASP A 84 3.02 -24.79 -7.06
C ASP A 84 2.64 -23.42 -6.47
N ILE A 85 1.45 -22.92 -6.79
CA ILE A 85 0.89 -21.70 -6.17
C ILE A 85 0.85 -21.83 -4.64
N THR A 86 0.36 -22.96 -4.14
CA THR A 86 0.28 -23.22 -2.69
C THR A 86 1.67 -23.21 -2.04
N LYS A 87 2.67 -23.82 -2.68
CA LYS A 87 4.06 -23.81 -2.18
C LYS A 87 4.63 -22.40 -2.11
N MET A 88 4.46 -21.61 -3.17
CA MET A 88 4.95 -20.22 -3.22
C MET A 88 4.35 -19.37 -2.11
N ILE A 89 3.02 -19.45 -1.92
CA ILE A 89 2.32 -18.75 -0.85
C ILE A 89 2.82 -19.18 0.52
N THR A 90 2.98 -20.50 0.74
CA THR A 90 3.50 -21.05 2.01
C THR A 90 4.90 -20.51 2.32
N VAL A 91 5.77 -20.39 1.30
CA VAL A 91 7.11 -19.82 1.48
C VAL A 91 7.02 -18.34 1.84
N TYR A 92 6.22 -17.56 1.12
CA TYR A 92 6.04 -16.14 1.38
C TYR A 92 5.49 -15.87 2.79
N GLU A 93 4.44 -16.59 3.20
CA GLU A 93 3.84 -16.47 4.54
C GLU A 93 4.84 -16.82 5.65
N LYS A 94 5.70 -17.82 5.43
CA LYS A 94 6.77 -18.17 6.36
C LYS A 94 7.82 -17.07 6.48
N ILE A 95 8.17 -16.41 5.38
CA ILE A 95 9.14 -15.29 5.37
C ILE A 95 8.57 -14.10 6.14
N ILE A 96 7.36 -13.66 5.78
CA ILE A 96 6.70 -12.50 6.41
C ILE A 96 6.35 -12.76 7.88
N GLY A 97 5.97 -13.99 8.23
CA GLY A 97 5.65 -14.40 9.60
C GLY A 97 6.85 -14.73 10.47
N CYS A 98 8.08 -14.74 9.92
CA CYS A 98 9.26 -15.14 10.66
C CYS A 98 9.65 -14.06 11.68
N LYS A 99 9.66 -14.44 12.96
CA LYS A 99 10.07 -13.55 14.07
C LYS A 99 11.58 -13.57 14.32
N ALA A 100 12.31 -14.46 13.66
CA ALA A 100 13.76 -14.52 13.74
C ALA A 100 14.40 -13.50 12.80
N ASP A 101 15.56 -12.97 13.16
CA ASP A 101 16.27 -11.94 12.37
C ASP A 101 16.78 -12.46 11.01
N ALA A 102 16.60 -13.75 10.71
CA ALA A 102 17.00 -14.38 9.46
C ALA A 102 16.42 -13.69 8.21
N PHE A 103 15.24 -13.09 8.31
CA PHE A 103 14.59 -12.34 7.23
C PHE A 103 14.47 -10.84 7.53
N SER A 104 15.33 -10.32 8.40
CA SER A 104 15.40 -8.91 8.77
C SER A 104 16.80 -8.35 8.51
N PRO A 105 17.24 -8.23 7.25
CA PRO A 105 18.54 -7.67 6.93
C PRO A 105 18.66 -6.26 7.53
N ASN A 106 19.79 -5.98 8.17
CA ASN A 106 20.05 -4.74 8.91
C ASN A 106 19.00 -4.42 10.00
N GLY A 107 18.33 -5.45 10.55
CA GLY A 107 17.30 -5.29 11.57
C GLY A 107 15.95 -4.78 11.05
N ASN A 108 15.77 -4.67 9.72
CA ASN A 108 14.52 -4.22 9.15
C ASN A 108 13.50 -5.36 9.06
N LYS A 109 12.54 -5.37 9.99
CA LYS A 109 11.47 -6.38 10.08
C LYS A 109 10.44 -6.30 8.94
N HIS A 110 10.40 -5.20 8.20
CA HIS A 110 9.51 -4.99 7.05
C HIS A 110 10.29 -4.90 5.74
N PHE A 111 11.36 -5.71 5.62
CA PHE A 111 12.19 -5.72 4.42
C PHE A 111 11.47 -6.36 3.22
N PHE A 112 10.77 -7.48 3.44
CA PHE A 112 10.00 -8.16 2.41
C PHE A 112 8.54 -7.67 2.40
N GLY A 113 7.97 -7.50 1.22
CA GLY A 113 6.59 -7.05 1.04
C GLY A 113 5.91 -7.66 -0.19
N ALA A 114 4.74 -7.12 -0.53
CA ALA A 114 3.90 -7.67 -1.60
C ALA A 114 4.58 -7.67 -2.98
N ARG A 115 5.50 -6.74 -3.25
CA ARG A 115 6.25 -6.72 -4.51
C ARG A 115 7.20 -7.91 -4.65
N ASP A 116 7.78 -8.38 -3.55
CA ASP A 116 8.60 -9.59 -3.57
C ASP A 116 7.74 -10.80 -3.92
N PHE A 117 6.51 -10.86 -3.39
CA PHE A 117 5.55 -11.89 -3.77
C PHE A 117 5.17 -11.84 -5.25
N TYR A 118 5.02 -10.66 -5.85
CA TYR A 118 4.69 -10.54 -7.27
C TYR A 118 5.85 -10.93 -8.21
N ALA A 119 7.08 -10.89 -7.70
CA ALA A 119 8.29 -11.21 -8.45
C ALA A 119 8.76 -12.67 -8.30
N LEU A 120 8.15 -13.41 -7.37
CA LEU A 120 8.38 -14.83 -7.08
C LEU A 120 7.84 -15.73 -8.20
#